data_AF-A0A8H7PQM7-F1
#
_entry.id   AF-A0A8H7PQM7-F1
#
_cell.length_a   1.000
_cell.length_b   1.000
_cell.length_c   1.000
_cell.angle_alpha   90.00
_cell.angle_beta   90.00
_cell.angle_gamma   90.00
#
_symmetry.space_group_name_H-M   'P 1'
#
loop_
_entity.id
_entity.type
_entity.pdbx_description
1 polymer ?
#
loop_
_entity_poly.entity_id
_entity_poly.type
_entity_poly.pdbx_seq_one_letter_code
_entity_poly.pdbx_strand_id
1 'polypeptide(L)'
;MKFTAIAVALTLAATTVSAYQGPVAGCKQVVTVKKGDSCEALAASHHITVPELIKINTGLHWGPGHYCDNLDVGKKYCVKGPNSKSTSTHNKSVEHKEKCAKKKAKKAAALKKAQEDAAKKSSHKKTTKKHTTKKSTKKTTKAHHTTKKPTTSKPSGDTSGPIAHRTIASCKVYHLVTPQDGCESVMSKFHISPADFFKWNPGVHHSADHDCDNLDTGKRYCVKA
;
A
#
# COMPACT_ATOMS: atom_id res chain seq x y z
N MET A 1 2.31 -25.82 -78.60
CA MET A 1 2.84 -24.83 -77.63
C MET A 1 2.67 -25.43 -76.23
N LYS A 2 3.50 -25.08 -75.24
CA LYS A 2 3.34 -25.53 -73.84
C LYS A 2 3.17 -24.29 -72.95
N PHE A 3 2.05 -24.20 -72.22
CA PHE A 3 1.78 -23.11 -71.28
C PHE A 3 2.03 -23.59 -69.86
N THR A 4 3.00 -22.98 -69.17
CA THR A 4 3.25 -23.18 -67.74
C THR A 4 2.45 -22.15 -66.94
N ALA A 5 1.38 -22.59 -66.26
CA ALA A 5 0.65 -21.73 -65.34
C ALA A 5 1.44 -21.53 -64.04
N ILE A 6 1.81 -20.29 -63.72
CA ILE A 6 2.45 -19.92 -62.46
C ILE A 6 1.37 -19.49 -61.47
N ALA A 7 1.07 -20.34 -60.48
CA ALA A 7 0.14 -20.01 -59.42
C ALA A 7 0.84 -19.13 -58.36
N VAL A 8 0.58 -17.82 -58.39
CA VAL A 8 1.10 -16.88 -57.39
C VAL A 8 0.27 -16.99 -56.11
N ALA A 9 0.72 -17.80 -55.16
CA ALA A 9 0.10 -17.97 -53.85
C ALA A 9 0.34 -16.71 -52.99
N LEU A 10 -0.62 -15.77 -53.01
CA LEU A 10 -0.55 -14.49 -52.30
C LEU A 10 -0.89 -14.68 -50.81
N THR A 11 0.12 -15.00 -49.99
CA THR A 11 -0.04 -15.26 -48.56
C THR A 11 -0.35 -13.98 -47.77
N LEU A 12 -1.61 -13.80 -47.38
CA LEU A 12 -2.02 -12.73 -46.47
C LEU A 12 -1.59 -13.04 -45.03
N ALA A 13 -0.43 -12.50 -44.63
CA ALA A 13 0.03 -12.54 -43.25
C ALA A 13 -0.81 -11.60 -42.36
N ALA A 14 -1.88 -12.14 -41.76
CA ALA A 14 -2.75 -11.39 -40.85
C ALA A 14 -2.05 -11.11 -39.51
N THR A 15 -1.25 -10.06 -39.46
CA THR A 15 -0.61 -9.57 -38.22
C THR A 15 -1.64 -8.92 -37.31
N THR A 16 -2.19 -9.70 -36.39
CA THR A 16 -3.08 -9.20 -35.31
C THR A 16 -2.26 -8.40 -34.29
N VAL A 17 -1.89 -7.18 -34.65
CA VAL A 17 -1.39 -6.18 -33.69
C VAL A 17 -2.43 -6.01 -32.59
N SER A 18 -2.03 -6.28 -31.34
CA SER A 18 -2.90 -6.07 -30.18
C SER A 18 -3.29 -4.60 -30.12
N ALA A 19 -4.55 -4.31 -30.42
CA ALA A 19 -5.00 -2.94 -30.64
C ALA A 19 -5.07 -2.20 -29.29
N TYR A 20 -4.06 -1.39 -29.00
CA TYR A 20 -4.04 -0.47 -27.87
C TYR A 20 -5.35 0.35 -27.84
N GLN A 21 -6.21 0.01 -26.89
CA GLN A 21 -7.44 0.74 -26.62
C GLN A 21 -7.08 2.05 -25.93
N GLY A 22 -7.05 3.12 -26.73
CA GLY A 22 -6.63 4.44 -26.29
C GLY A 22 -7.64 5.17 -25.40
N PRO A 23 -7.63 6.52 -25.42
CA PRO A 23 -8.50 7.36 -24.61
C PRO A 23 -9.97 6.92 -24.67
N VAL A 24 -10.59 6.67 -23.52
CA VAL A 24 -12.01 6.26 -23.47
C VAL A 24 -12.93 7.30 -24.10
N ALA A 25 -14.06 6.84 -24.64
CA ALA A 25 -15.08 7.72 -25.21
C ALA A 25 -15.50 8.83 -24.22
N GLY A 26 -15.60 10.06 -24.72
CA GLY A 26 -15.90 11.24 -23.91
C GLY A 26 -14.72 11.79 -23.09
N CYS A 27 -13.49 11.31 -23.30
CA CYS A 27 -12.28 11.96 -22.81
C CYS A 27 -12.24 13.46 -23.18
N LYS A 28 -11.96 14.33 -22.20
CA LYS A 28 -11.97 15.80 -22.33
C LYS A 28 -10.59 16.42 -22.52
N GLN A 29 -9.51 15.69 -22.19
CA GLN A 29 -8.13 16.13 -22.37
C GLN A 29 -7.24 14.92 -22.58
N VAL A 30 -6.43 14.95 -23.64
CA VAL A 30 -5.45 13.91 -23.97
C VAL A 30 -4.04 14.50 -23.96
N VAL A 31 -3.06 13.70 -23.56
CA VAL A 31 -1.62 13.96 -23.73
C VAL A 31 -1.06 13.05 -24.81
N THR A 32 0.11 13.41 -25.35
CA THR A 32 0.94 12.50 -26.17
C THR A 32 2.22 12.25 -25.40
N VAL A 33 2.50 10.99 -25.09
CA VAL A 33 3.62 10.57 -24.23
C VAL A 33 4.95 10.88 -24.91
N LYS A 34 5.88 11.44 -24.15
CA LYS A 34 7.26 11.75 -24.56
C LYS A 34 8.23 10.79 -23.89
N LYS A 35 9.44 10.69 -24.46
CA LYS A 35 10.54 9.92 -23.85
C LYS A 35 10.89 10.52 -22.48
N GLY A 36 10.62 9.76 -21.42
CA GLY A 36 10.86 10.18 -20.03
C GLY A 36 9.60 10.53 -19.23
N ASP A 37 8.41 10.52 -19.84
CA ASP A 37 7.16 10.57 -19.09
C ASP A 37 6.93 9.24 -18.32
N SER A 38 6.29 9.31 -17.16
CA SER A 38 5.77 8.14 -16.42
C SER A 38 4.30 8.37 -16.05
N CYS A 39 3.59 7.30 -15.67
CA CYS A 39 2.19 7.43 -15.29
C CYS A 39 2.00 8.29 -14.04
N GLU A 40 2.92 8.25 -13.09
CA GLU A 40 2.92 9.06 -11.87
C GLU A 40 3.07 10.55 -12.23
N ALA A 41 4.01 10.87 -13.13
CA ALA A 41 4.24 12.23 -13.59
C ALA A 41 3.03 12.78 -14.36
N LEU A 42 2.41 11.98 -15.24
CA LEU A 42 1.22 12.37 -16.00
C LEU A 42 -0.01 12.50 -15.09
N ALA A 43 -0.21 11.59 -14.14
CA ALA A 43 -1.32 11.67 -13.20
C ALA A 43 -1.21 12.91 -12.30
N ALA A 44 -0.05 13.13 -11.68
CA ALA A 44 0.19 14.27 -10.79
C ALA A 44 0.06 15.63 -11.49
N SER A 45 0.63 15.76 -12.70
CA SER A 45 0.57 17.00 -13.49
C SER A 45 -0.83 17.34 -14.00
N HIS A 46 -1.72 16.36 -14.14
CA HIS A 46 -3.12 16.55 -14.53
C HIS A 46 -4.13 16.44 -13.38
N HIS A 47 -3.65 16.32 -12.15
CA HIS A 47 -4.44 16.27 -10.91
C HIS A 47 -5.44 15.10 -10.85
N ILE A 48 -5.03 13.94 -11.35
CA ILE A 48 -5.71 12.65 -11.21
C ILE A 48 -4.78 11.66 -10.49
N THR A 49 -5.30 10.51 -10.07
CA THR A 49 -4.47 9.41 -9.55
C THR A 49 -4.06 8.46 -10.69
N VAL A 50 -2.97 7.68 -10.53
CA VAL A 50 -2.58 6.68 -11.54
C VAL A 50 -3.68 5.62 -11.78
N PRO A 51 -4.42 5.12 -10.77
CA PRO A 51 -5.60 4.29 -11.01
C PRO A 51 -6.69 4.98 -11.82
N GLU A 52 -6.89 6.30 -11.64
CA GLU A 52 -7.87 7.05 -12.45
C GLU A 52 -7.37 7.25 -13.89
N LEU A 53 -6.06 7.47 -14.10
CA LEU A 53 -5.39 7.47 -15.41
C LEU A 53 -5.57 6.14 -16.14
N ILE A 54 -5.38 5.01 -15.45
CA ILE A 54 -5.59 3.66 -15.99
C ILE A 54 -7.08 3.43 -16.30
N LYS A 55 -7.98 3.82 -15.39
CA LYS A 55 -9.44 3.68 -15.57
C LYS A 55 -9.99 4.45 -16.80
N ILE A 56 -9.32 5.51 -17.24
CA ILE A 56 -9.69 6.29 -18.44
C ILE A 56 -8.86 5.94 -19.69
N ASN A 57 -8.05 4.88 -19.64
CA ASN A 57 -7.30 4.30 -20.75
C ASN A 57 -7.24 2.77 -20.58
N THR A 58 -8.29 2.05 -20.97
CA THR A 58 -8.48 0.62 -20.64
C THR A 58 -7.45 -0.33 -21.26
N GLY A 59 -6.56 0.16 -22.14
CA GLY A 59 -5.37 -0.56 -22.60
C GLY A 59 -4.12 -0.46 -21.69
N LEU A 60 -4.13 0.38 -20.64
CA LEU A 60 -3.03 0.44 -19.67
C LEU A 60 -3.01 -0.81 -18.77
N HIS A 61 -1.80 -1.29 -18.47
CA HIS A 61 -1.61 -2.43 -17.57
C HIS A 61 -2.04 -2.11 -16.13
N TRP A 62 -2.82 -3.03 -15.57
CA TRP A 62 -3.29 -3.01 -14.18
C TRP A 62 -3.31 -4.42 -13.62
N GLY A 63 -2.37 -4.73 -12.72
CA GLY A 63 -2.38 -5.98 -11.98
C GLY A 63 -1.16 -6.20 -11.10
N PRO A 64 -1.12 -7.33 -10.37
CA PRO A 64 0.03 -7.73 -9.57
C PRO A 64 1.31 -7.81 -10.41
N GLY A 65 2.30 -6.97 -10.10
CA GLY A 65 3.59 -6.90 -10.81
C GLY A 65 3.60 -6.08 -12.12
N HIS A 66 2.43 -5.64 -12.62
CA HIS A 66 2.31 -4.84 -13.85
C HIS A 66 1.40 -3.64 -13.62
N TYR A 67 2.02 -2.50 -13.33
CA TYR A 67 1.33 -1.28 -12.94
C TYR A 67 1.78 -0.14 -13.86
N CYS A 68 0.95 0.16 -14.87
CA CYS A 68 1.18 1.26 -15.80
C CYS A 68 2.50 1.20 -16.61
N ASP A 69 3.11 0.01 -16.72
CA ASP A 69 4.36 -0.27 -17.45
C ASP A 69 4.22 -0.20 -18.98
N ASN A 70 2.97 -0.19 -19.49
CA ASN A 70 2.63 -0.07 -20.91
C ASN A 70 2.33 1.40 -21.30
N LEU A 71 3.29 2.31 -21.03
CA LEU A 71 3.21 3.72 -21.39
C LEU A 71 4.05 4.02 -22.65
N ASP A 72 3.49 3.71 -23.81
CA ASP A 72 4.13 3.85 -25.12
C ASP A 72 4.42 5.33 -25.49
N VAL A 73 5.70 5.63 -25.77
CA VAL A 73 6.12 6.93 -26.33
C VAL A 73 5.45 7.19 -27.68
N GLY A 74 4.90 8.39 -27.85
CA GLY A 74 4.19 8.82 -29.06
C GLY A 74 2.71 8.43 -29.13
N LYS A 75 2.21 7.56 -28.24
CA LYS A 75 0.77 7.28 -28.15
C LYS A 75 0.05 8.37 -27.36
N LYS A 76 -1.28 8.39 -27.48
CA LYS A 76 -2.17 9.31 -26.78
C LYS A 76 -2.86 8.61 -25.61
N TYR A 77 -2.92 9.29 -24.47
CA TYR A 77 -3.58 8.84 -23.26
C TYR A 77 -4.51 9.95 -22.75
N CYS A 78 -5.68 9.58 -22.25
CA CYS A 78 -6.62 10.47 -21.59
C CYS A 78 -6.10 10.86 -20.21
N VAL A 79 -6.19 12.15 -19.86
CA VAL A 79 -5.84 12.68 -18.53
C VAL A 79 -7.00 13.45 -17.88
N LYS A 80 -8.17 13.48 -18.53
CA LYS A 80 -9.42 14.06 -18.00
C LYS A 80 -10.62 13.32 -18.56
N GLY A 81 -11.24 12.45 -17.76
CA GLY A 81 -12.33 11.59 -18.21
C GLY A 81 -13.67 12.31 -18.46
N PRO A 82 -14.67 11.60 -19.02
CA PRO A 82 -16.01 12.15 -19.23
C PRO A 82 -16.68 12.64 -17.94
N ASN A 83 -16.39 11.98 -16.82
CA ASN A 83 -17.02 12.20 -15.51
C ASN A 83 -16.19 13.06 -14.54
N SER A 84 -15.20 13.82 -15.02
CA SER A 84 -14.33 14.67 -14.17
C SER A 84 -15.05 15.87 -13.53
N LYS A 85 -15.91 15.60 -12.54
CA LYS A 85 -16.12 16.53 -11.42
C LYS A 85 -14.78 16.67 -10.70
N SER A 86 -14.31 17.90 -10.51
CA SER A 86 -13.00 18.16 -9.89
C SER A 86 -12.95 17.59 -8.47
N THR A 87 -12.17 16.51 -8.28
CA THR A 87 -11.92 15.85 -6.99
C THR A 87 -10.98 16.70 -6.13
N SER A 88 -11.49 17.85 -5.68
CA SER A 88 -10.80 18.82 -4.83
C SER A 88 -10.63 18.33 -3.37
N THR A 89 -10.17 17.09 -3.20
CA THR A 89 -9.87 16.48 -1.88
C THR A 89 -8.41 16.77 -1.46
N HIS A 90 -7.62 17.44 -2.29
CA HIS A 90 -6.27 17.90 -1.94
C HIS A 90 -6.25 19.29 -1.27
N ASN A 91 -7.29 20.12 -1.42
CA ASN A 91 -7.32 21.48 -0.86
C ASN A 91 -7.73 21.53 0.63
N LYS A 92 -7.02 20.74 1.45
CA LYS A 92 -7.03 20.88 2.92
C LYS A 92 -5.66 20.64 3.57
N SER A 93 -4.70 20.10 2.81
CA SER A 93 -3.32 19.84 3.30
C SER A 93 -2.36 21.01 3.02
N VAL A 94 -2.56 21.75 1.93
CA VAL A 94 -1.63 22.82 1.50
C VAL A 94 -1.69 24.05 2.42
N GLU A 95 -2.89 24.48 2.83
CA GLU A 95 -3.07 25.67 3.70
C GLU A 95 -2.39 25.51 5.08
N HIS A 96 -2.15 24.27 5.53
CA HIS A 96 -1.45 24.00 6.79
C HIS A 96 0.05 24.34 6.74
N LYS A 97 0.69 24.36 5.56
CA LYS A 97 2.13 24.66 5.46
C LYS A 97 2.45 26.13 5.76
N GLU A 98 1.65 27.08 5.28
CA GLU A 98 1.94 28.50 5.47
C GLU A 98 1.75 28.95 6.93
N LYS A 99 0.72 28.44 7.60
CA LYS A 99 0.45 28.69 9.03
C LYS A 99 1.51 28.07 9.96
N CYS A 100 2.26 27.08 9.50
CA CYS A 100 3.38 26.49 10.25
C CYS A 100 4.60 27.43 10.32
N ALA A 101 4.95 28.10 9.22
CA ALA A 101 6.10 29.01 9.16
C ALA A 101 5.96 30.18 10.16
N LYS A 102 4.79 30.84 10.18
CA LYS A 102 4.52 32.03 11.01
C LYS A 102 4.52 31.75 12.52
N LYS A 103 4.40 30.48 12.97
CA LYS A 103 4.52 30.12 14.40
C LYS A 103 5.96 29.96 14.91
N LYS A 104 6.95 29.66 14.05
CA LYS A 104 8.35 29.51 14.51
C LYS A 104 8.98 30.83 14.98
N ALA A 105 8.60 31.96 14.39
CA ALA A 105 9.12 33.28 14.74
C ALA A 105 8.79 33.73 16.19
N LYS A 106 7.65 33.30 16.76
CA LYS A 106 7.19 33.81 18.07
C LYS A 106 7.69 33.03 19.30
N LYS A 107 8.42 31.91 19.13
CA LYS A 107 8.98 31.13 20.26
C LYS A 107 10.45 31.49 20.60
N ALA A 108 11.10 32.35 19.81
CA ALA A 108 12.50 32.74 20.02
C ALA A 108 12.72 33.83 21.10
N ALA A 109 11.66 34.51 21.54
CA ALA A 109 11.75 35.69 22.42
C ALA A 109 11.45 35.44 23.92
N ALA A 110 11.16 34.19 24.31
CA ALA A 110 10.58 33.87 25.62
C ALA A 110 11.50 33.08 26.57
N LEU A 111 12.81 33.08 26.34
CA LEU A 111 13.78 32.28 27.12
C LEU A 111 15.03 33.10 27.51
N LYS A 112 14.86 34.11 28.37
CA LYS A 112 16.02 34.87 28.91
C LYS A 112 15.83 35.54 30.29
N LYS A 113 14.97 35.01 31.16
CA LYS A 113 14.86 35.45 32.57
C LYS A 113 14.36 34.31 33.47
N ALA A 114 14.85 34.28 34.72
CA ALA A 114 14.57 33.33 35.83
C ALA A 114 15.50 32.09 35.94
N GLN A 115 16.77 32.31 36.34
CA GLN A 115 17.64 31.32 37.01
C GLN A 115 18.55 31.98 38.06
N GLU A 116 17.92 32.40 39.16
CA GLU A 116 18.42 32.84 40.48
C GLU A 116 17.11 33.01 41.31
N ASP A 117 16.96 32.64 42.59
CA ASP A 117 17.92 32.38 43.67
C ASP A 117 17.80 30.96 44.30
N ALA A 118 18.65 30.64 45.30
CA ALA A 118 18.64 29.35 46.01
C ALA A 118 18.77 29.42 47.55
N ALA A 119 18.10 28.48 48.22
CA ALA A 119 18.43 27.85 49.51
C ALA A 119 18.49 28.67 50.84
N LYS A 120 17.37 28.64 51.60
CA LYS A 120 17.25 28.34 53.07
C LYS A 120 15.75 28.38 53.46
N LYS A 121 15.23 27.75 54.53
CA LYS A 121 15.85 27.13 55.74
C LYS A 121 15.00 25.91 56.20
N SER A 122 15.62 25.03 57.00
CA SER A 122 14.99 23.85 57.66
C SER A 122 13.97 24.22 58.76
N SER A 123 12.89 23.44 58.95
CA SER A 123 12.75 22.45 60.07
C SER A 123 11.33 21.97 60.43
N HIS A 124 11.21 20.69 60.85
CA HIS A 124 10.19 20.13 61.78
C HIS A 124 8.69 20.11 61.31
N LYS A 125 7.78 19.20 61.72
CA LYS A 125 7.84 17.98 62.57
C LYS A 125 6.63 17.02 62.31
N LYS A 126 6.94 15.77 61.96
CA LYS A 126 6.22 14.49 62.30
C LYS A 126 4.68 14.49 62.46
N THR A 127 3.97 13.77 61.58
CA THR A 127 2.98 12.75 62.02
C THR A 127 2.72 11.64 60.98
N THR A 128 2.26 10.50 61.49
CA THR A 128 2.13 9.19 60.83
C THR A 128 0.79 8.98 60.11
N LYS A 129 0.78 8.11 59.07
CA LYS A 129 0.05 6.81 59.12
C LYS A 129 0.47 5.87 57.96
N LYS A 130 0.20 4.58 58.15
CA LYS A 130 0.68 3.44 57.35
C LYS A 130 -0.49 2.46 57.11
N HIS A 131 -0.85 2.19 55.86
CA HIS A 131 -1.54 0.96 55.40
C HIS A 131 -1.21 0.78 53.90
N THR A 132 -0.56 -0.27 53.39
CA THR A 132 -0.80 -1.74 53.45
C THR A 132 -1.99 -2.24 52.63
N THR A 133 -1.71 -2.62 51.37
CA THR A 133 -2.19 -3.81 50.63
C THR A 133 -3.67 -4.21 50.62
N LYS A 134 -4.22 -4.47 49.41
CA LYS A 134 -4.62 -5.82 48.95
C LYS A 134 -5.08 -5.90 47.48
N LYS A 135 -5.34 -7.14 47.02
CA LYS A 135 -5.58 -7.62 45.65
C LYS A 135 -6.98 -8.27 45.55
N SER A 136 -7.68 -8.06 44.43
CA SER A 136 -8.83 -8.88 43.93
C SER A 136 -8.92 -8.67 42.40
N THR A 137 -9.23 -9.61 41.47
CA THR A 137 -10.30 -10.64 41.31
C THR A 137 -11.73 -10.06 41.21
N LYS A 138 -12.67 -10.52 40.37
CA LYS A 138 -12.90 -11.87 39.79
C LYS A 138 -13.96 -11.89 38.63
N LYS A 139 -13.92 -12.90 37.74
CA LYS A 139 -14.98 -13.50 36.86
C LYS A 139 -15.73 -12.68 35.76
N THR A 140 -16.50 -13.23 34.78
CA THR A 140 -16.42 -14.39 33.80
C THR A 140 -17.67 -14.42 32.86
N THR A 141 -17.61 -15.15 31.72
CA THR A 141 -18.70 -15.63 30.78
C THR A 141 -19.05 -14.66 29.63
N LYS A 142 -19.44 -15.08 28.40
CA LYS A 142 -19.61 -16.39 27.68
C LYS A 142 -19.48 -16.08 26.14
N ALA A 143 -19.46 -16.97 25.13
CA ALA A 143 -19.50 -18.44 24.94
C ALA A 143 -18.73 -18.80 23.61
N HIS A 144 -18.02 -19.93 23.48
CA HIS A 144 -18.44 -21.25 22.95
C HIS A 144 -18.62 -21.39 21.41
N HIS A 145 -17.65 -22.02 20.73
CA HIS A 145 -17.89 -23.05 19.70
C HIS A 145 -16.67 -23.98 19.58
N THR A 146 -16.91 -25.28 19.34
CA THR A 146 -15.88 -26.33 19.43
C THR A 146 -15.89 -27.20 18.18
N THR A 147 -14.72 -27.40 17.53
CA THR A 147 -14.57 -28.33 16.39
C THR A 147 -13.21 -29.04 16.47
N LYS A 148 -13.11 -30.25 15.92
CA LYS A 148 -11.99 -31.19 16.19
C LYS A 148 -10.72 -30.94 15.36
N LYS A 149 -9.60 -31.40 15.92
CA LYS A 149 -8.22 -31.35 15.41
C LYS A 149 -7.93 -32.42 14.35
N PRO A 150 -7.22 -32.09 13.25
CA PRO A 150 -6.39 -33.02 12.48
C PRO A 150 -4.90 -32.98 12.88
N THR A 151 -4.20 -34.09 12.71
CA THR A 151 -2.73 -34.23 12.82
C THR A 151 -2.29 -35.15 11.65
N THR A 152 -1.10 -35.09 11.02
CA THR A 152 0.17 -34.39 11.32
C THR A 152 0.94 -34.13 10.01
N SER A 153 1.59 -32.96 9.85
CA SER A 153 2.78 -32.82 8.99
C SER A 153 3.49 -31.49 9.27
N LYS A 154 4.81 -31.50 9.54
CA LYS A 154 5.60 -30.31 9.89
C LYS A 154 6.35 -29.74 8.67
N PRO A 155 6.13 -28.46 8.32
CA PRO A 155 7.20 -27.58 7.85
C PRO A 155 7.84 -26.83 9.01
N SER A 156 9.12 -26.45 8.89
CA SER A 156 9.77 -25.62 9.91
C SER A 156 9.43 -24.15 9.71
N GLY A 157 9.09 -23.46 10.80
CA GLY A 157 8.81 -22.02 10.84
C GLY A 157 8.72 -21.57 12.29
N ASP A 158 9.22 -20.38 12.60
CA ASP A 158 9.21 -19.86 13.97
C ASP A 158 7.75 -19.72 14.46
N THR A 159 7.50 -20.17 15.69
CA THR A 159 6.17 -20.14 16.32
C THR A 159 5.94 -18.84 17.10
N SER A 160 6.99 -18.01 17.27
CA SER A 160 6.89 -16.69 17.88
C SER A 160 5.92 -15.78 17.10
N GLY A 161 5.21 -14.91 17.81
CA GLY A 161 4.23 -13.97 17.25
C GLY A 161 2.85 -14.59 16.89
N PRO A 162 1.77 -13.79 16.90
CA PRO A 162 0.45 -14.21 16.43
C PRO A 162 0.39 -14.26 14.89
N ILE A 163 -0.58 -15.01 14.34
CA ILE A 163 -0.89 -14.96 12.91
C ILE A 163 -1.55 -13.61 12.58
N ALA A 164 -1.24 -13.04 11.42
CA ALA A 164 -1.82 -11.79 10.96
C ALA A 164 -3.33 -11.91 10.69
N HIS A 165 -4.05 -10.78 10.71
CA HIS A 165 -5.49 -10.78 10.46
C HIS A 165 -5.79 -11.26 9.04
N ARG A 166 -6.82 -12.09 8.88
CA ARG A 166 -7.31 -12.64 7.60
C ARG A 166 -6.32 -13.51 6.79
N THR A 167 -5.15 -13.86 7.31
CA THR A 167 -4.31 -14.93 6.72
C THR A 167 -5.08 -16.26 6.64
N ILE A 168 -4.93 -17.00 5.53
CA ILE A 168 -5.72 -18.20 5.26
C ILE A 168 -5.43 -19.36 6.22
N ALA A 169 -6.48 -20.07 6.64
CA ALA A 169 -6.37 -21.18 7.58
C ALA A 169 -5.64 -22.42 7.03
N SER A 170 -5.56 -22.58 5.70
CA SER A 170 -4.87 -23.68 5.02
C SER A 170 -3.38 -23.44 4.79
N CYS A 171 -2.81 -22.35 5.34
CA CYS A 171 -1.40 -22.02 5.14
C CYS A 171 -0.46 -23.09 5.71
N LYS A 172 0.53 -23.50 4.90
CA LYS A 172 1.55 -24.51 5.24
C LYS A 172 2.83 -23.93 5.84
N VAL A 173 3.26 -22.74 5.39
CA VAL A 173 4.49 -22.07 5.88
C VAL A 173 4.23 -20.61 6.17
N TYR A 174 4.68 -20.14 7.33
CA TYR A 174 4.55 -18.75 7.78
C TYR A 174 5.93 -18.09 7.88
N HIS A 175 6.00 -16.80 7.53
CA HIS A 175 7.15 -15.93 7.83
C HIS A 175 6.78 -14.97 8.96
N LEU A 176 7.70 -14.78 9.91
CA LEU A 176 7.58 -13.80 11.01
C LEU A 176 8.23 -12.49 10.56
N VAL A 177 7.41 -11.45 10.40
CA VAL A 177 7.86 -10.14 9.91
C VAL A 177 8.75 -9.45 10.94
N THR A 178 9.92 -9.02 10.50
CA THR A 178 10.92 -8.27 11.26
C THR A 178 10.88 -6.78 10.88
N PRO A 179 11.53 -5.87 11.64
CA PRO A 179 11.66 -4.46 11.26
C PRO A 179 12.39 -4.20 9.92
N GLN A 180 12.95 -5.23 9.30
CA GLN A 180 13.67 -5.19 8.02
C GLN A 180 12.86 -5.80 6.86
N ASP A 181 11.68 -6.36 7.13
CA ASP A 181 10.81 -6.96 6.10
C ASP A 181 9.79 -5.93 5.57
N GLY A 182 9.55 -5.99 4.26
CA GLY A 182 8.41 -5.38 3.56
C GLY A 182 7.81 -6.43 2.61
N CYS A 183 6.64 -6.19 2.02
CA CYS A 183 5.98 -7.22 1.21
C CYS A 183 6.86 -7.63 0.03
N GLU A 184 7.47 -6.67 -0.66
CA GLU A 184 8.38 -6.97 -1.79
C GLU A 184 9.58 -7.83 -1.37
N SER A 185 10.22 -7.53 -0.23
CA SER A 185 11.37 -8.33 0.24
C SER A 185 10.95 -9.71 0.74
N VAL A 186 9.79 -9.85 1.38
CA VAL A 186 9.21 -11.15 1.77
C VAL A 186 8.83 -11.97 0.54
N MET A 187 8.10 -11.39 -0.42
CA MET A 187 7.70 -12.07 -1.65
C MET A 187 8.92 -12.52 -2.47
N SER A 188 9.94 -11.66 -2.58
CA SER A 188 11.21 -11.98 -3.26
C SER A 188 11.97 -13.12 -2.56
N LYS A 189 12.10 -13.06 -1.23
CA LYS A 189 12.79 -14.05 -0.38
C LYS A 189 12.18 -15.45 -0.42
N PHE A 190 10.87 -15.55 -0.65
CA PHE A 190 10.15 -16.82 -0.74
C PHE A 190 9.71 -17.17 -2.18
N HIS A 191 10.10 -16.37 -3.18
CA HIS A 191 9.75 -16.51 -4.60
C HIS A 191 8.23 -16.63 -4.86
N ILE A 192 7.45 -15.76 -4.24
CA ILE A 192 5.97 -15.73 -4.32
C ILE A 192 5.52 -14.66 -5.30
N SER A 193 4.49 -14.94 -6.11
CA SER A 193 3.80 -13.89 -6.87
C SER A 193 3.04 -12.95 -5.92
N PRO A 194 2.92 -11.64 -6.19
CA PRO A 194 2.12 -10.76 -5.33
C PRO A 194 0.64 -11.16 -5.29
N ALA A 195 0.12 -11.71 -6.40
CA ALA A 195 -1.21 -12.29 -6.47
C ALA A 195 -1.42 -13.41 -5.43
N ASP A 196 -0.46 -14.34 -5.29
CA ASP A 196 -0.55 -15.42 -4.30
C ASP A 196 -0.31 -14.93 -2.87
N PHE A 197 0.64 -14.01 -2.65
CA PHE A 197 0.88 -13.46 -1.30
C PHE A 197 -0.35 -12.75 -0.74
N PHE A 198 -1.04 -11.92 -1.53
CA PHE A 198 -2.27 -11.25 -1.11
C PHE A 198 -3.46 -12.22 -1.01
N LYS A 199 -3.56 -13.20 -1.92
CA LYS A 199 -4.56 -14.29 -1.85
C LYS A 199 -4.41 -15.18 -0.61
N TRP A 200 -3.19 -15.36 -0.09
CA TRP A 200 -2.93 -16.09 1.15
C TRP A 200 -3.00 -15.18 2.40
N ASN A 201 -2.91 -13.86 2.22
CA ASN A 201 -3.07 -12.87 3.28
C ASN A 201 -4.12 -11.77 2.97
N PRO A 202 -5.42 -12.08 2.79
CA PRO A 202 -6.51 -11.11 2.56
C PRO A 202 -6.78 -10.04 3.65
N GLY A 203 -5.83 -9.78 4.55
CA GLY A 203 -5.81 -8.64 5.48
C GLY A 203 -4.64 -7.68 5.24
N VAL A 204 -3.65 -8.04 4.41
CA VAL A 204 -2.65 -7.10 3.90
C VAL A 204 -3.35 -6.17 2.91
N HIS A 205 -3.10 -4.86 3.01
CA HIS A 205 -3.64 -3.92 2.05
C HIS A 205 -2.89 -4.03 0.72
N HIS A 206 -3.64 -4.06 -0.37
CA HIS A 206 -3.16 -4.21 -1.75
C HIS A 206 -4.01 -3.33 -2.71
N SER A 207 -4.38 -2.15 -2.24
CA SER A 207 -5.24 -1.17 -2.93
C SER A 207 -4.43 0.07 -3.25
N ALA A 208 -4.82 0.85 -4.26
CA ALA A 208 -3.97 1.93 -4.74
C ALA A 208 -3.68 3.06 -3.72
N ASP A 209 -4.59 3.29 -2.78
CA ASP A 209 -4.39 4.26 -1.68
C ASP A 209 -3.64 3.64 -0.47
N HIS A 210 -3.52 2.31 -0.42
CA HIS A 210 -2.96 1.52 0.68
C HIS A 210 -2.37 0.20 0.14
N ASP A 211 -1.08 0.19 -0.19
CA ASP A 211 -0.34 -1.00 -0.60
C ASP A 211 0.76 -1.33 0.41
N CYS A 212 0.75 -2.56 0.92
CA CYS A 212 1.66 -3.11 1.94
C CYS A 212 1.77 -2.36 3.30
N ASP A 213 1.10 -1.22 3.51
CA ASP A 213 1.21 -0.41 4.74
C ASP A 213 0.72 -1.11 6.04
N ASN A 214 0.12 -2.29 5.92
CA ASN A 214 -0.35 -3.16 7.00
C ASN A 214 0.49 -4.47 7.16
N LEU A 215 1.82 -4.39 6.97
CA LEU A 215 2.74 -5.48 7.27
C LEU A 215 3.35 -5.33 8.68
N ASP A 216 2.64 -5.82 9.69
CA ASP A 216 3.01 -5.69 11.10
C ASP A 216 4.27 -6.49 11.48
N THR A 217 5.30 -5.81 11.98
CA THR A 217 6.40 -6.44 12.71
C THR A 217 5.88 -7.30 13.86
N GLY A 218 6.44 -8.51 14.02
CA GLY A 218 6.08 -9.45 15.07
C GLY A 218 4.83 -10.29 14.78
N LYS A 219 4.15 -10.10 13.63
CA LYS A 219 3.07 -10.99 13.17
C LYS A 219 3.56 -11.97 12.11
N ARG A 220 2.86 -13.10 11.99
CA ARG A 220 3.14 -14.17 11.04
C ARG A 220 2.17 -14.16 9.86
N TYR A 221 2.73 -14.02 8.66
CA TYR A 221 2.01 -14.00 7.38
C TYR A 221 2.29 -15.28 6.60
N CYS A 222 1.34 -15.71 5.77
CA CYS A 222 1.50 -16.92 4.96
C CYS A 222 2.47 -16.69 3.79
N VAL A 223 3.41 -17.62 3.63
CA VAL A 223 4.39 -17.64 2.53
C VAL A 223 4.38 -18.95 1.73
N LYS A 224 3.52 -19.92 2.09
CA LYS A 224 3.20 -21.09 1.26
C LYS A 224 1.87 -21.71 1.66
N ALA A 225 0.98 -21.92 0.69
CA ALA A 225 -0.33 -22.55 0.87
C ALA A 225 -0.37 -24.02 0.43
#